data_AF-V5H2F7-F1
#
_entry.id   AF-V5H2F7-F1
#
_cell.length_a   1.000
_cell.length_b   1.000
_cell.length_c   1.000
_cell.angle_alpha   90.00
_cell.angle_beta   90.00
_cell.angle_gamma   90.00
#
_symmetry.space_group_name_H-M   'P 1'
#
loop_
_entity.id
_entity.type
_entity.pdbx_description
1 polymer ?
#
loop_
_entity_poly.entity_id
_entity_poly.type
_entity_poly.pdbx_seq_one_letter_code
_entity_poly.pdbx_strand_id
1 'polypeptide(L)'
;MSALLALVFVCATVAEGLKAGPPAEYVVYPRLLEARGMNGEKLLHIDEKLTLRLEKSSVVAENLVVSTLNVDGQVDTLSGALSQTLRIAPLPLMGRSEDGHIAHKVFEIEEPAQFKTDYIVPTERNLLARPPSRQPTRIPNIFVVEMAFIFGHHHRKEFSDERSLLIYAATTIALVNMRYTATSDPLSSICSTQYV
;
A
#
# COMPACT_ATOMS: atom_id res chain seq x y z
N MET A 1 0.16 52.65 15.83
CA MET A 1 -0.80 51.55 15.52
C MET A 1 -0.71 51.04 14.07
N SER A 2 0.10 51.66 13.18
CA SER A 2 0.14 51.30 11.74
C SER A 2 1.11 50.15 11.40
N ALA A 3 2.28 50.09 12.04
CA ALA A 3 3.29 49.06 11.73
C ALA A 3 2.90 47.64 12.18
N LEU A 4 2.12 47.50 13.26
CA LEU A 4 1.72 46.19 13.79
C LEU A 4 0.64 45.52 12.93
N LEU A 5 -0.26 46.31 12.32
CA LEU A 5 -1.26 45.83 11.37
C LEU A 5 -0.62 45.36 10.06
N ALA A 6 0.41 46.05 9.56
CA ALA A 6 1.15 45.64 8.38
C ALA A 6 1.91 44.30 8.59
N LEU A 7 2.49 44.08 9.78
CA LEU A 7 3.17 42.83 10.10
C LEU A 7 2.20 41.63 10.18
N VAL A 8 1.00 41.83 10.75
CA VAL A 8 -0.04 40.79 10.79
C VAL A 8 -0.55 40.44 9.39
N PHE A 9 -0.69 41.45 8.51
CA PHE A 9 -1.13 41.23 7.13
C PHE A 9 -0.08 40.47 6.30
N VAL A 10 1.21 40.77 6.50
CA VAL A 10 2.32 40.05 5.85
C VAL A 10 2.45 38.62 6.37
N CYS A 11 2.23 38.36 7.66
CA CYS A 11 2.23 37.00 8.19
C CYS A 11 1.02 36.17 7.70
N ALA A 12 -0.15 36.79 7.51
CA ALA A 12 -1.32 36.09 7.00
C ALA A 12 -1.16 35.64 5.53
N THR A 13 -0.54 36.48 4.68
CA THR A 13 -0.29 36.10 3.28
C THR A 13 0.85 35.09 3.11
N VAL A 14 1.81 35.05 4.04
CA VAL A 14 2.85 34.01 4.07
C VAL A 14 2.30 32.67 4.59
N ALA A 15 1.31 32.69 5.49
CA ALA A 15 0.66 31.47 5.99
C ALA A 15 -0.23 30.79 4.94
N GLU A 16 -0.86 31.57 4.04
CA GLU A 16 -1.64 30.99 2.93
C GLU A 16 -0.76 30.50 1.76
N GLY A 17 0.53 30.86 1.73
CA GLY A 17 1.49 30.42 0.71
C GLY A 17 2.13 29.04 0.94
N LEU A 18 1.82 28.35 2.05
CA LEU A 18 2.38 27.03 2.37
C LEU A 18 1.37 25.87 2.27
N LYS A 19 0.16 26.13 1.76
CA LYS A 19 -0.86 25.10 1.54
C LYS A 19 -1.32 25.05 0.09
N ALA A 20 -0.43 24.57 -0.79
CA ALA A 20 -0.78 23.81 -1.99
C ALA A 20 0.53 23.46 -2.71
N GLY A 21 1.13 22.33 -2.34
CA GLY A 21 1.93 21.61 -3.34
C GLY A 21 1.01 21.28 -4.53
N PRO A 22 1.49 21.27 -5.78
CA PRO A 22 0.69 20.77 -6.88
C PRO A 22 0.14 19.38 -6.50
N PRO A 23 -1.12 19.04 -6.86
CA PRO A 23 -1.60 17.68 -6.66
C PRO A 23 -0.56 16.76 -7.28
N ALA A 24 0.01 15.84 -6.49
CA ALA A 24 1.15 15.02 -6.89
C ALA A 24 0.72 13.89 -7.85
N GLU A 25 -0.15 14.24 -8.81
CA GLU A 25 -0.58 13.39 -9.91
C GLU A 25 0.25 13.73 -11.15
N TYR A 26 1.08 12.78 -11.58
CA TYR A 26 1.86 12.93 -12.80
C TYR A 26 2.15 11.58 -13.47
N VAL A 27 2.41 11.63 -14.78
CA VAL A 27 2.65 10.44 -15.61
C VAL A 27 4.15 10.19 -15.75
N VAL A 28 4.56 8.95 -15.57
CA VAL A 28 5.94 8.47 -15.64
C VAL A 28 6.06 7.21 -16.47
N TYR A 29 7.28 6.86 -16.90
CA TYR A 29 7.60 5.62 -17.62
C TYR A 29 8.69 4.88 -16.85
N PRO A 30 8.32 4.12 -15.80
CA PRO A 30 9.29 3.52 -14.88
C PRO A 30 10.12 2.44 -15.57
N ARG A 31 11.39 2.32 -15.17
CA ARG A 31 12.36 1.37 -15.73
C ARG A 31 13.03 0.57 -14.63
N LEU A 32 13.05 -0.74 -14.78
CA LEU A 32 13.85 -1.62 -13.93
C LEU A 32 15.26 -1.72 -14.53
N LEU A 33 16.25 -1.24 -13.79
CA LEU A 33 17.66 -1.22 -14.17
C LEU A 33 18.43 -2.22 -13.29
N GLU A 34 19.41 -2.90 -13.87
CA GLU A 34 20.37 -3.70 -13.10
C GLU A 34 21.66 -2.90 -12.91
N ALA A 35 22.10 -2.76 -11.67
CA ALA A 35 23.36 -2.11 -11.35
C ALA A 35 24.53 -2.96 -11.86
N ARG A 36 25.58 -2.31 -12.36
CA ARG A 36 26.80 -2.98 -12.86
C ARG A 36 27.71 -3.55 -11.75
N GLY A 37 27.18 -3.76 -10.54
CA GLY A 37 27.90 -4.37 -9.42
C GLY A 37 27.80 -5.89 -9.45
N MET A 38 28.71 -6.57 -8.72
CA MET A 38 28.73 -8.04 -8.64
C MET A 38 27.48 -8.65 -7.98
N ASN A 39 26.67 -7.81 -7.35
CA ASN A 39 25.55 -8.16 -6.49
C ASN A 39 24.22 -8.23 -7.26
N GLY A 40 24.19 -7.80 -8.54
CA GLY A 40 22.98 -7.79 -9.35
C GLY A 40 21.86 -6.91 -8.78
N GLU A 41 22.20 -5.80 -8.14
CA GLU A 41 21.22 -4.93 -7.49
C GLU A 41 20.23 -4.37 -8.50
N LYS A 42 18.94 -4.41 -8.17
CA LYS A 42 17.87 -3.90 -9.03
C LYS A 42 17.49 -2.50 -8.59
N LEU A 43 17.45 -1.57 -9.53
CA LEU A 43 17.03 -0.18 -9.32
C LEU A 43 15.75 0.07 -10.11
N LEU A 44 14.74 0.61 -9.45
CA LEU A 44 13.53 1.08 -10.11
C LEU A 44 13.63 2.60 -10.29
N HIS A 45 13.92 3.02 -11.51
CA HIS A 45 13.93 4.43 -11.88
C HIS A 45 12.52 4.86 -12.27
N ILE A 46 11.91 5.78 -11.52
CA ILE A 46 10.53 6.24 -11.75
C ILE A 46 10.58 7.58 -12.49
N ASP A 47 11.39 8.52 -11.99
CA ASP A 47 11.71 9.79 -12.64
C ASP A 47 13.07 10.33 -12.13
N GLU A 48 13.46 11.53 -12.59
CA GLU A 48 14.70 12.22 -12.20
C GLU A 48 14.87 12.47 -10.69
N LYS A 49 13.76 12.47 -9.94
CA LYS A 49 13.72 12.77 -8.50
C LYS A 49 13.53 11.51 -7.65
N LEU A 50 12.99 10.44 -8.23
CA LEU A 50 12.57 9.24 -7.54
C LEU A 50 13.16 7.99 -8.21
N THR A 51 14.19 7.45 -7.57
CA THR A 51 14.77 6.15 -7.90
C THR A 51 14.79 5.29 -6.64
N LEU A 52 14.21 4.09 -6.73
CA LEU A 52 14.14 3.15 -5.62
C LEU A 52 15.18 2.04 -5.80
N ARG A 53 15.92 1.73 -4.74
CA ARG A 53 16.75 0.51 -4.70
C ARG A 53 15.88 -0.65 -4.25
N LEU A 54 15.74 -1.67 -5.09
CA LEU A 54 14.95 -2.85 -4.80
C LEU A 54 15.83 -3.91 -4.14
N GLU A 55 15.49 -4.24 -2.90
CA GLU A 55 16.10 -5.34 -2.15
C GLU A 55 15.03 -6.34 -1.74
N LYS A 56 15.44 -7.60 -1.55
CA LYS A 56 14.56 -8.61 -0.96
C LYS A 56 14.27 -8.21 0.49
N SER A 57 13.05 -7.73 0.75
CA SER A 57 12.60 -7.33 2.07
C SER A 57 12.37 -8.55 2.99
N SER A 58 12.83 -8.44 4.25
CA SER A 58 12.50 -9.36 5.35
C SER A 58 11.51 -8.77 6.37
N VAL A 59 11.22 -7.47 6.27
CA VAL A 59 10.37 -6.64 7.14
C VAL A 59 9.63 -5.64 6.26
N VAL A 60 8.34 -5.35 6.56
CA VAL A 60 7.56 -4.32 5.84
C VAL A 60 8.38 -3.05 5.62
N ALA A 61 8.74 -2.81 4.37
CA ALA A 61 9.43 -1.60 3.95
C ALA A 61 8.42 -0.46 3.84
N GLU A 62 8.88 0.76 4.09
CA GLU A 62 8.09 1.99 3.93
C GLU A 62 7.58 2.18 2.49
N ASN A 63 8.23 1.51 1.52
CA ASN A 63 7.90 1.53 0.09
C ASN A 63 7.63 0.09 -0.37
N LEU A 64 6.50 -0.14 -1.05
CA LEU A 64 6.11 -1.44 -1.58
C LEU A 64 5.72 -1.32 -3.05
N VAL A 65 6.54 -1.89 -3.92
CA VAL A 65 6.21 -2.01 -5.34
C VAL A 65 5.95 -3.45 -5.68
N VAL A 66 4.73 -3.74 -6.12
CA VAL A 66 4.35 -5.03 -6.71
C VAL A 66 4.59 -4.95 -8.21
N SER A 67 5.35 -5.92 -8.72
CA SER A 67 5.56 -6.08 -10.16
C SER A 67 4.82 -7.33 -10.63
N THR A 68 4.16 -7.22 -11.77
CA THR A 68 3.78 -8.39 -12.56
C THR A 68 4.87 -8.64 -13.59
N LEU A 69 5.25 -9.90 -13.76
CA LEU A 69 6.27 -10.33 -14.72
C LEU A 69 5.58 -11.08 -15.86
N ASN A 70 6.01 -10.81 -17.09
CA ASN A 70 5.66 -11.61 -18.27
C ASN A 70 6.37 -12.97 -18.23
N VAL A 71 5.95 -13.86 -19.13
CA VAL A 71 6.51 -15.22 -19.27
C VAL A 71 8.03 -15.19 -19.52
N ASP A 72 8.53 -14.12 -20.15
CA ASP A 72 9.95 -13.90 -20.43
C ASP A 72 10.73 -13.31 -19.24
N GLY A 73 10.09 -13.16 -18.07
CA GLY A 73 10.69 -12.57 -16.87
C GLY A 73 10.86 -11.06 -16.91
N GLN A 74 10.33 -10.39 -17.93
CA GLN A 74 10.29 -8.93 -18.01
C GLN A 74 9.15 -8.37 -17.17
N VAL A 75 9.38 -7.28 -16.43
CA VAL A 75 8.31 -6.60 -15.67
C VAL A 75 7.31 -6.01 -16.66
N ASP A 76 6.07 -6.48 -16.60
CA ASP A 76 4.97 -6.06 -17.47
C ASP A 76 4.32 -4.79 -16.91
N THR A 77 3.92 -4.80 -15.64
CA THR A 77 3.33 -3.63 -14.97
C THR A 77 3.74 -3.53 -13.50
N LEU A 78 3.87 -2.30 -13.01
CA LEU A 78 4.17 -1.99 -11.62
C LEU A 78 2.95 -1.34 -10.96
N SER A 79 2.62 -1.78 -9.74
CA SER A 79 1.63 -1.10 -8.91
C SER A 79 1.99 -1.22 -7.44
N GLY A 80 1.65 -0.22 -6.64
CA GLY A 80 1.86 -0.27 -5.21
C GLY A 80 2.18 1.09 -4.60
N ALA A 81 2.55 1.09 -3.33
CA ALA A 81 2.93 2.28 -2.59
C ALA A 81 4.39 2.63 -2.87
N LEU A 82 4.63 3.85 -3.34
CA LEU A 82 5.99 4.41 -3.46
C LEU A 82 6.46 5.05 -2.17
N SER A 83 5.52 5.44 -1.31
CA SER A 83 5.73 5.96 0.05
C SER A 83 4.43 5.82 0.85
N GLN A 84 4.39 6.34 2.08
CA GLN A 84 3.17 6.43 2.89
C GLN A 84 2.05 7.26 2.24
N THR A 85 2.40 8.20 1.36
CA THR A 85 1.46 9.13 0.74
C THR A 85 1.35 8.94 -0.76
N LEU A 86 2.28 8.24 -1.42
CA LEU A 86 2.31 8.13 -2.87
C LEU A 86 2.07 6.69 -3.34
N ARG A 87 1.29 6.56 -4.41
CA ARG A 87 0.99 5.30 -5.08
C ARG A 87 1.33 5.39 -6.57
N ILE A 88 1.73 4.26 -7.13
CA ILE A 88 1.90 4.07 -8.58
C ILE A 88 0.87 3.08 -9.14
N ALA A 89 0.32 3.40 -10.30
CA ALA A 89 -0.58 2.52 -11.04
C ALA A 89 -0.34 2.61 -12.56
N PRO A 90 -0.52 1.50 -13.31
CA PRO A 90 -0.34 1.48 -14.75
C PRO A 90 -1.48 2.22 -15.49
N LEU A 91 -1.15 2.82 -16.63
CA LEU A 91 -2.07 3.44 -17.58
C LEU A 91 -1.95 2.74 -18.95
N PRO A 92 -2.60 1.58 -19.14
CA PRO A 92 -2.38 0.72 -20.31
C PRO A 92 -2.90 1.30 -21.62
N LEU A 93 -3.84 2.26 -21.55
CA LEU A 93 -4.42 2.94 -22.71
C LEU A 93 -3.63 4.16 -23.18
N MET A 94 -2.62 4.58 -22.40
CA MET A 94 -1.74 5.68 -22.76
C MET A 94 -0.65 5.17 -23.72
N GLY A 95 -0.14 6.06 -24.57
CA GLY A 95 0.97 5.74 -25.47
C GLY A 95 2.15 5.11 -24.72
N ARG A 96 2.76 4.08 -25.30
CA ARG A 96 3.98 3.48 -24.74
C ARG A 96 5.19 4.38 -25.02
N SER A 97 6.21 4.28 -24.18
CA SER A 97 7.53 4.87 -24.45
C SER A 97 8.13 4.29 -25.74
N GLU A 98 9.11 4.96 -26.33
CA GLU A 98 9.89 4.44 -27.48
C GLU A 98 10.46 3.04 -27.20
N ASP A 99 10.86 2.79 -25.96
CA ASP A 99 11.38 1.50 -25.49
C ASP A 99 10.27 0.46 -25.19
N GLY A 100 9.01 0.78 -25.45
CA GLY A 100 7.85 -0.10 -25.24
C GLY A 100 7.29 -0.14 -23.81
N HIS A 101 7.83 0.66 -22.88
CA HIS A 101 7.37 0.73 -21.49
C HIS A 101 5.97 1.35 -21.37
N ILE A 102 5.17 0.80 -20.45
CA ILE A 102 3.82 1.28 -20.14
C ILE A 102 3.89 2.55 -19.28
N ALA A 103 3.06 3.55 -19.60
CA ALA A 103 2.91 4.74 -18.79
C ALA A 103 2.30 4.40 -17.42
N HIS A 104 2.73 5.07 -16.37
CA HIS A 104 2.20 4.92 -15.03
C HIS A 104 1.80 6.28 -14.46
N LYS A 105 0.76 6.30 -13.65
CA LYS A 105 0.36 7.45 -12.84
C LYS A 105 0.98 7.30 -11.46
N VAL A 106 1.71 8.32 -11.01
CA VAL A 106 2.03 8.51 -9.59
C VAL A 106 0.99 9.48 -9.04
N PHE A 107 0.39 9.17 -7.90
CA PHE A 107 -0.66 9.97 -7.29
C PHE A 107 -0.67 9.81 -5.77
N GLU A 108 -1.27 10.78 -5.09
CA GLU A 108 -1.43 10.74 -3.64
C GLU A 108 -2.48 9.70 -3.22
N ILE A 109 -2.21 8.98 -2.14
CA ILE A 109 -3.16 8.05 -1.55
C ILE A 109 -4.26 8.88 -0.90
N GLU A 110 -5.49 8.70 -1.38
CA GLU A 110 -6.66 9.32 -0.75
C GLU A 110 -6.82 8.76 0.67
N GLU A 111 -6.56 9.59 1.68
CA GLU A 111 -6.93 9.25 3.05
C GLU A 111 -8.46 9.28 3.16
N PRO A 112 -9.11 8.19 3.63
CA PRO A 112 -10.55 8.21 3.81
C PRO A 112 -10.91 9.27 4.85
N ALA A 113 -11.85 10.14 4.49
CA ALA A 113 -12.18 11.34 5.26
C ALA A 113 -12.67 11.09 6.70
N GLN A 114 -12.97 9.84 7.10
CA GLN A 114 -13.64 9.52 8.35
C GLN A 114 -13.18 8.16 8.95
N PHE A 115 -12.04 8.14 9.64
CA PHE A 115 -11.57 6.99 10.42
C PHE A 115 -12.26 6.79 11.78
N LYS A 116 -13.28 7.59 12.11
CA LYS A 116 -13.65 7.78 13.53
C LYS A 116 -14.70 6.80 14.07
N THR A 117 -15.37 6.00 13.23
CA THR A 117 -16.52 5.17 13.65
C THR A 117 -16.71 3.86 12.85
N ASP A 118 -15.68 3.35 12.19
CA ASP A 118 -15.77 2.18 11.30
C ASP A 118 -15.68 0.82 12.03
N TYR A 119 -15.46 0.82 13.34
CA TYR A 119 -15.48 -0.39 14.17
C TYR A 119 -16.67 -0.38 15.13
N ILE A 120 -17.37 -1.52 15.20
CA ILE A 120 -18.40 -1.75 16.21
C ILE A 120 -17.71 -2.32 17.45
N VAL A 121 -17.70 -1.57 18.55
CA VAL A 121 -17.36 -2.13 19.87
C VAL A 121 -18.64 -2.74 20.46
N PRO A 122 -18.68 -4.04 20.78
CA PRO A 122 -19.82 -4.62 21.46
C PRO A 122 -20.06 -3.90 22.80
N THR A 123 -21.25 -3.33 22.99
CA THR A 123 -21.67 -2.79 24.29
C THR A 123 -21.79 -3.93 25.30
N GLU A 124 -21.46 -3.68 26.57
CA GLU A 124 -21.37 -4.70 27.64
C GLU A 124 -22.57 -5.66 27.74
N ARG A 125 -23.78 -5.24 27.33
CA ARG A 125 -24.97 -6.10 27.26
C ARG A 125 -24.79 -7.36 26.41
N ASN A 126 -23.92 -7.35 25.40
CA ASN A 126 -23.63 -8.53 24.57
C ASN A 126 -22.62 -9.49 25.21
N LEU A 127 -21.98 -9.14 26.33
CA LEU A 127 -21.03 -10.01 27.04
C LEU A 127 -21.73 -11.05 27.91
N LEU A 128 -23.01 -10.86 28.24
CA LEU A 128 -23.79 -11.79 29.07
C LEU A 128 -24.19 -13.08 28.34
N ALA A 129 -24.09 -13.11 27.02
CA ALA A 129 -24.25 -14.32 26.21
C ALA A 129 -22.93 -15.08 25.99
N ARG A 130 -21.83 -14.66 26.63
CA ARG A 130 -20.55 -15.35 26.53
C ARG A 130 -20.66 -16.69 27.28
N PRO A 131 -20.54 -17.84 26.60
CA PRO A 131 -20.45 -19.12 27.29
C PRO A 131 -19.28 -19.05 28.29
N PRO A 132 -19.37 -19.71 29.46
CA PRO A 132 -18.33 -19.65 30.48
C PRO A 132 -16.97 -19.92 29.84
N SER A 133 -16.02 -19.04 30.18
CA SER A 133 -14.68 -19.02 29.64
C SER A 133 -14.12 -20.44 29.52
N ARG A 134 -13.84 -20.89 28.30
CA ARG A 134 -12.91 -22.00 28.10
C ARG A 134 -11.60 -21.62 28.80
N GLN A 135 -10.96 -22.59 29.45
CA GLN A 135 -9.74 -22.42 30.24
C GLN A 135 -8.72 -21.49 29.57
N PRO A 136 -7.87 -20.77 30.33
CA PRO A 136 -6.81 -19.94 29.75
C PRO A 136 -5.97 -20.77 28.77
N THR A 137 -6.21 -20.57 27.48
CA THR A 137 -5.51 -21.28 26.42
C THR A 137 -4.09 -20.74 26.36
N ARG A 138 -3.11 -21.61 26.63
CA ARG A 138 -1.70 -21.28 26.42
C ARG A 138 -1.46 -21.15 24.92
N ILE A 139 -1.29 -19.93 24.44
CA ILE A 139 -0.98 -19.64 23.04
C ILE A 139 0.44 -20.17 22.77
N PRO A 140 0.63 -21.03 21.76
CA PRO A 140 1.95 -21.51 21.40
C PRO A 140 2.79 -20.40 20.77
N ASN A 141 4.10 -20.49 20.89
CA ASN A 141 5.05 -19.50 20.33
C ASN A 141 4.94 -19.35 18.81
N ILE A 142 4.36 -20.36 18.12
CA ILE A 142 4.04 -20.33 16.70
C ILE A 142 2.58 -20.77 16.55
N PHE A 143 1.74 -19.94 15.93
CA PHE A 143 0.38 -20.31 15.58
C PHE A 143 0.01 -19.83 14.17
N VAL A 144 -0.82 -20.61 13.50
CA VAL A 144 -1.30 -20.31 12.14
C VAL A 144 -2.68 -19.68 12.25
N VAL A 145 -2.87 -18.57 11.54
CA VAL A 145 -4.18 -17.91 11.42
C VAL A 145 -4.72 -18.21 10.04
N GLU A 146 -5.89 -18.85 9.99
CA GLU A 146 -6.63 -19.03 8.76
C GLU A 146 -7.52 -17.80 8.52
N MET A 147 -7.41 -17.21 7.33
CA MET A 147 -8.21 -16.07 6.92
C MET A 147 -9.06 -16.45 5.71
N ALA A 148 -10.36 -16.16 5.79
CA ALA A 148 -11.28 -16.29 4.67
C ALA A 148 -11.65 -14.88 4.17
N PHE A 149 -11.53 -14.66 2.86
CA PHE A 149 -11.96 -13.43 2.22
C PHE A 149 -13.34 -13.64 1.62
N ILE A 150 -14.28 -12.79 2.02
CA ILE A 150 -15.64 -12.76 1.49
C ILE A 150 -15.83 -11.43 0.79
N PHE A 151 -16.07 -11.47 -0.52
CA PHE A 151 -16.21 -10.26 -1.33
C PHE A 151 -17.68 -9.99 -1.66
N GLY A 152 -18.28 -9.05 -0.93
CA GLY A 152 -19.64 -8.61 -1.18
C GLY A 152 -19.81 -7.95 -2.56
N HIS A 153 -21.06 -7.90 -3.04
CA HIS A 153 -21.41 -7.39 -4.37
C HIS A 153 -20.90 -5.95 -4.62
N HIS A 154 -20.99 -5.06 -3.63
CA HIS A 154 -20.49 -3.69 -3.76
C HIS A 154 -18.97 -3.63 -3.90
N HIS A 155 -18.24 -4.45 -3.14
CA HIS A 155 -16.78 -4.49 -3.24
C HIS A 155 -16.32 -5.06 -4.58
N ARG A 156 -16.97 -6.13 -5.05
CA ARG A 156 -16.63 -6.78 -6.33
C ARG A 156 -16.81 -5.84 -7.54
N LYS A 157 -17.71 -4.86 -7.47
CA LYS A 157 -17.93 -3.88 -8.57
C LYS A 157 -16.75 -2.96 -8.83
N GLU A 158 -15.89 -2.74 -7.84
CA GLU A 158 -14.70 -1.89 -7.98
C GLU A 158 -13.56 -2.58 -8.74
N PHE A 159 -13.70 -3.88 -9.03
CA PHE A 159 -12.69 -4.66 -9.74
C PHE A 159 -13.18 -4.97 -11.15
N SER A 160 -12.27 -4.80 -12.12
CA SER A 160 -12.55 -5.11 -13.53
C SER A 160 -12.80 -6.59 -13.78
N ASP A 161 -12.17 -7.46 -12.99
CA ASP A 161 -12.13 -8.90 -13.21
C ASP A 161 -11.84 -9.65 -11.91
N GLU A 162 -12.11 -10.96 -11.91
CA GLU A 162 -11.88 -11.79 -10.73
C GLU A 162 -10.39 -11.98 -10.41
N ARG A 163 -9.52 -11.95 -11.43
CA ARG A 163 -8.08 -12.10 -11.23
C ARG A 163 -7.51 -10.89 -10.48
N SER A 164 -7.94 -9.66 -10.80
CA SER A 164 -7.53 -8.46 -10.07
C SER A 164 -8.02 -8.47 -8.62
N LEU A 165 -9.23 -8.99 -8.34
CA LEU A 165 -9.73 -9.21 -6.99
C LEU A 165 -8.87 -10.22 -6.20
N LEU A 166 -8.50 -11.35 -6.81
CA LEU A 166 -7.65 -12.36 -6.17
C LEU A 166 -6.22 -11.86 -5.96
N ILE A 167 -5.65 -11.10 -6.91
CA ILE A 167 -4.35 -10.45 -6.75
C ILE A 167 -4.39 -9.47 -5.58
N TYR A 168 -5.46 -8.68 -5.46
CA TYR A 168 -5.66 -7.80 -4.31
C TYR A 168 -5.67 -8.58 -3.00
N ALA A 169 -6.46 -9.64 -2.91
CA ALA A 169 -6.56 -10.48 -1.71
C ALA A 169 -5.21 -11.12 -1.32
N ALA A 170 -4.53 -11.72 -2.30
CA ALA A 170 -3.21 -12.31 -2.13
C ALA A 170 -2.16 -11.28 -1.69
N THR A 171 -2.18 -10.09 -2.29
CA THR A 171 -1.29 -8.98 -1.92
C THR A 171 -1.54 -8.52 -0.50
N THR A 172 -2.81 -8.41 -0.07
CA THR A 172 -3.16 -8.07 1.31
C THR A 172 -2.60 -9.10 2.30
N ILE A 173 -2.77 -10.40 2.03
CA ILE A 173 -2.21 -11.45 2.91
C ILE A 173 -0.69 -11.38 2.96
N ALA A 174 -0.05 -11.23 1.79
CA ALA A 174 1.40 -11.10 1.71
C ALA A 174 1.90 -9.90 2.52
N LEU A 175 1.21 -8.77 2.43
CA LEU A 175 1.52 -7.55 3.19
C LEU A 175 1.37 -7.74 4.69
N VAL A 176 0.27 -8.36 5.10
CA VAL A 176 0.00 -8.64 6.51
C VAL A 176 1.07 -9.60 7.05
N ASN A 177 1.39 -10.67 6.33
CA ASN A 177 2.46 -11.60 6.69
C ASN A 177 3.81 -10.90 6.84
N MET A 178 4.19 -10.04 5.88
CA MET A 178 5.41 -9.24 5.97
C MET A 178 5.41 -8.32 7.21
N ARG A 179 4.24 -7.81 7.65
CA ARG A 179 4.15 -6.97 8.84
C ARG A 179 4.36 -7.78 10.12
N TYR A 180 3.87 -9.02 10.13
CA TYR A 180 4.00 -9.92 11.26
C TYR A 180 5.36 -10.63 11.35
N THR A 181 6.21 -10.59 10.31
CA THR A 181 7.60 -11.10 10.43
C THR A 181 8.43 -10.34 11.46
N ALA A 182 8.09 -9.06 11.73
CA ALA A 182 8.71 -8.26 12.78
C ALA A 182 8.22 -8.64 14.20
N THR A 183 7.20 -9.49 14.32
CA THR A 183 6.66 -9.93 15.62
C THR A 183 7.37 -11.22 16.05
N SER A 184 8.11 -11.16 17.15
CA SER A 184 8.95 -12.27 17.61
C SER A 184 8.33 -13.14 18.70
N ASP A 185 7.23 -12.72 19.34
CA ASP A 185 6.61 -13.50 20.42
C ASP A 185 5.13 -13.13 20.67
N PRO A 186 4.16 -13.98 20.27
CA PRO A 186 4.30 -15.16 19.42
C PRO A 186 4.55 -14.81 17.93
N LEU A 187 5.23 -15.70 17.22
CA LEU A 187 5.34 -15.67 15.76
C LEU A 187 4.04 -16.16 15.14
N SER A 188 3.43 -15.35 14.28
CA SER A 188 2.19 -15.69 13.59
C SER A 188 2.44 -15.84 12.09
N SER A 189 1.82 -16.87 11.50
CA SER A 189 1.81 -17.06 10.05
C SER A 189 0.35 -17.11 9.58
N ILE A 190 -0.03 -16.20 8.69
CA ILE A 190 -1.39 -16.12 8.17
C ILE A 190 -1.44 -16.85 6.83
N CYS A 191 -2.38 -17.78 6.71
CA CYS A 191 -2.65 -18.51 5.48
C CYS A 191 -4.10 -18.22 5.04
N SER A 192 -4.33 -18.08 3.73
CA SER A 192 -5.67 -18.06 3.19
C SER A 192 -6.09 -19.45 2.78
N THR A 193 -7.25 -19.87 3.24
CA THR A 193 -7.80 -21.20 2.96
C THR A 193 -8.89 -21.16 1.90
N GLN A 194 -9.64 -20.05 1.73
CA GLN A 194 -10.74 -19.94 0.76
C GLN A 194 -11.01 -18.49 0.30
N TYR A 195 -11.34 -18.33 -0.99
CA TYR A 195 -11.89 -17.11 -1.60
C TYR A 195 -13.34 -17.39 -1.99
N VAL A 196 -14.30 -16.64 -1.44
CA VAL A 196 -15.76 -16.81 -1.69
C VAL A 196 -16.37 -15.53 -2.22
#